data_AF-A0A5R9P1D0-F1
#
_entry.id   AF-A0A5R9P1D0-F1
#
_cell.length_a   1.000
_cell.length_b   1.000
_cell.length_c   1.000
_cell.angle_alpha   90.00
_cell.angle_beta   90.00
_cell.angle_gamma   90.00
#
_symmetry.space_group_name_H-M   'P 1'
#
loop_
_entity.id
_entity.type
_entity.pdbx_description
1 polymer ?
#
loop_
_entity_poly.entity_id
_entity_poly.type
_entity_poly.pdbx_seq_one_letter_code
_entity_poly.pdbx_strand_id
1 'polypeptide(L)'
;MPKTKIEFFDWCQERHLTSDELIADLFALPIKDVAAWREDVANGTKLALGPWVASVAATFDHFIGDDRSPDCVALIPRTKDKFFKWCHDRGIKQTPVIASLFRLSDQTVRNWEKHVAEGKQLELPYWVPITIECFDHFIGDTTEPDCHTRIQRLPAMTFASLKKWQNKHGLETYQDTGDMFRIKRQAVHNWLQRQSLPDWLAFACEAINLRRSGKSRKSAK
;
A
#
# COMPACT_ATOMS: atom_id res chain seq x y z
N MET A 1 -16.32 6.74 16.11
CA MET A 1 -16.06 5.34 15.73
C MET A 1 -17.37 4.61 15.55
N PRO A 2 -17.65 4.06 14.36
CA PRO A 2 -18.87 3.31 14.12
C PRO A 2 -18.90 2.04 14.97
N LYS A 3 -20.02 1.82 15.67
CA LYS A 3 -20.28 0.66 16.53
C LYS A 3 -21.25 -0.33 15.88
N THR A 4 -22.01 0.10 14.88
CA THR A 4 -22.99 -0.71 14.16
C THR A 4 -22.75 -0.66 12.66
N LYS A 5 -23.28 -1.64 11.90
CA LYS A 5 -23.19 -1.64 10.43
C LYS A 5 -23.79 -0.39 9.79
N ILE A 6 -24.87 0.13 10.37
CA ILE A 6 -25.51 1.38 9.93
C ILE A 6 -24.55 2.56 10.10
N GLU A 7 -24.04 2.76 11.31
CA GLU A 7 -23.06 3.82 11.60
C GLU A 7 -21.79 3.69 10.74
N PHE A 8 -21.40 2.47 10.37
CA PHE A 8 -20.28 2.23 9.49
C PHE A 8 -20.53 2.70 8.05
N PHE A 9 -21.69 2.40 7.47
CA PHE A 9 -22.00 2.90 6.13
C PHE A 9 -22.27 4.40 6.11
N ASP A 10 -22.85 4.97 7.16
CA ASP A 10 -22.95 6.43 7.33
C ASP A 10 -21.54 7.06 7.36
N TRP A 11 -20.64 6.49 8.17
CA TRP A 11 -19.23 6.90 8.24
C TRP A 11 -18.50 6.77 6.89
N CYS A 12 -18.78 5.70 6.13
CA CYS A 12 -18.26 5.52 4.78
C CYS A 12 -18.78 6.59 3.82
N GLN A 13 -20.08 6.90 3.88
CA GLN A 13 -20.72 7.89 3.02
C GLN A 13 -20.20 9.31 3.30
N GLU A 14 -20.08 9.70 4.57
CA GLU A 14 -19.45 10.96 4.99
C GLU A 14 -18.04 11.12 4.44
N ARG A 15 -17.34 10.01 4.26
CA ARG A 15 -15.97 9.98 3.73
C ARG A 15 -15.92 9.81 2.23
N HIS A 16 -17.04 9.67 1.51
CA HIS A 16 -17.09 9.35 0.07
C HIS A 16 -16.59 7.94 -0.30
N LEU A 17 -16.58 6.99 0.63
CA LEU A 17 -16.33 5.57 0.37
C LEU A 17 -17.59 4.93 -0.22
N THR A 18 -17.83 5.13 -1.52
CA THR A 18 -19.10 4.77 -2.17
C THR A 18 -19.11 3.40 -2.86
N SER A 19 -17.94 2.86 -3.20
CA SER A 19 -17.80 1.56 -3.88
C SER A 19 -17.59 0.42 -2.87
N ASP A 20 -18.23 -0.71 -3.13
CA ASP A 20 -18.10 -1.92 -2.31
C ASP A 20 -16.72 -2.56 -2.48
N GLU A 21 -16.10 -2.45 -3.66
CA GLU A 21 -14.71 -2.83 -3.86
C GLU A 21 -13.77 -2.01 -2.97
N LEU A 22 -14.00 -0.69 -2.89
CA LEU A 22 -13.18 0.21 -2.08
C LEU A 22 -13.31 -0.09 -0.58
N ILE A 23 -14.53 -0.34 -0.12
CA ILE A 23 -14.79 -0.72 1.28
C ILE A 23 -14.17 -2.10 1.57
N ALA A 24 -14.36 -3.08 0.68
CA ALA A 24 -13.78 -4.42 0.81
C ALA A 24 -12.25 -4.36 0.91
N ASP A 25 -11.61 -3.62 0.01
CA ASP A 25 -10.16 -3.46 -0.06
C ASP A 25 -9.63 -2.74 1.18
N LEU A 26 -10.29 -1.66 1.61
CA LEU A 26 -9.84 -0.85 2.74
C LEU A 26 -9.92 -1.59 4.07
N PHE A 27 -10.96 -2.39 4.25
CA PHE A 27 -11.23 -3.12 5.49
C PHE A 27 -10.76 -4.59 5.45
N ALA A 28 -10.15 -5.01 4.34
CA ALA A 28 -9.77 -6.40 4.08
C ALA A 28 -10.94 -7.38 4.29
N LEU A 29 -12.13 -6.98 3.84
CA LEU A 29 -13.34 -7.78 3.90
C LEU A 29 -13.57 -8.45 2.54
N PRO A 30 -14.11 -9.69 2.51
CA PRO A 30 -14.65 -10.24 1.28
C PRO A 30 -15.76 -9.33 0.73
N ILE A 31 -15.75 -9.03 -0.57
CA ILE A 31 -16.75 -8.13 -1.19
C ILE A 31 -18.20 -8.60 -0.97
N LYS A 32 -18.42 -9.92 -0.95
CA LYS A 32 -19.71 -10.55 -0.63
C LYS A 32 -20.22 -10.20 0.77
N ASP A 33 -19.31 -9.99 1.73
CA ASP A 33 -19.67 -9.66 3.10
C ASP A 33 -20.09 -8.17 3.17
N VAL A 34 -19.43 -7.30 2.40
CA VAL A 34 -19.83 -5.88 2.27
C VAL A 34 -21.23 -5.77 1.66
N ALA A 35 -21.51 -6.54 0.60
CA ALA A 35 -22.82 -6.57 -0.04
C ALA A 35 -23.92 -7.08 0.93
N ALA A 36 -23.66 -8.18 1.64
CA ALA A 36 -24.58 -8.70 2.65
C ALA A 36 -24.84 -7.68 3.78
N TRP A 37 -23.82 -6.91 4.18
CA TRP A 37 -23.99 -5.87 5.18
C TRP A 37 -24.85 -4.71 4.70
N ARG A 38 -24.80 -4.34 3.41
CA ARG A 38 -25.72 -3.33 2.85
C ARG A 38 -27.16 -3.80 2.88
N GLU A 39 -27.39 -5.07 2.56
CA GLU A 39 -28.73 -5.67 2.63
C GLU A 39 -29.26 -5.69 4.08
N ASP A 40 -28.42 -6.06 5.04
CA ASP A 40 -28.76 -5.99 6.47
C ASP A 40 -29.19 -4.58 6.89
N VAL A 41 -28.45 -3.55 6.44
CA VAL A 41 -28.73 -2.13 6.73
C VAL A 41 -29.99 -1.65 6.03
N ALA A 42 -30.20 -2.02 4.76
CA ALA A 42 -31.43 -1.71 4.02
C ALA A 42 -32.67 -2.30 4.69
N ASN A 43 -32.53 -3.47 5.31
CA ASN A 43 -33.57 -4.13 6.10
C ASN A 43 -33.72 -3.57 7.53
N GLY A 44 -32.96 -2.53 7.91
CA GLY A 44 -33.02 -1.88 9.21
C GLY A 44 -32.36 -2.65 10.35
N THR A 45 -31.52 -3.65 10.03
CA THR A 45 -30.91 -4.53 11.03
C THR A 45 -29.73 -3.84 11.71
N LYS A 46 -29.88 -3.52 13.00
CA LYS A 46 -28.78 -3.00 13.84
C LYS A 46 -27.89 -4.13 14.35
N LEU A 47 -26.99 -4.62 13.50
CA LEU A 47 -25.93 -5.53 13.91
C LEU A 47 -24.69 -4.77 14.38
N ALA A 48 -24.09 -5.27 15.47
CA ALA A 48 -22.81 -4.77 15.97
C ALA A 48 -21.71 -4.98 14.93
N LEU A 49 -20.83 -3.98 14.81
CA LEU A 49 -19.65 -4.10 13.96
C LEU A 49 -18.63 -5.04 14.62
N GLY A 50 -17.96 -5.87 13.83
CA GLY A 50 -16.85 -6.67 14.33
C GLY A 50 -15.73 -5.79 14.91
N PRO A 51 -15.05 -6.19 16.00
CA PRO A 51 -14.00 -5.40 16.65
C PRO A 51 -12.88 -4.97 15.69
N TRP A 52 -12.58 -5.82 14.71
CA TRP A 52 -11.60 -5.56 13.67
C TRP A 52 -11.98 -4.35 12.80
N VAL A 53 -13.22 -4.31 12.31
CA VAL A 53 -13.67 -3.23 11.42
C VAL A 53 -13.73 -1.90 12.17
N ALA A 54 -14.15 -1.93 13.44
CA ALA A 54 -14.11 -0.75 14.31
C ALA A 54 -12.67 -0.25 14.53
N SER A 55 -11.71 -1.17 14.70
CA SER A 55 -10.29 -0.83 14.82
C SER A 55 -9.69 -0.26 13.52
N VAL A 56 -10.06 -0.81 12.36
CA VAL A 56 -9.61 -0.29 11.06
C VAL A 56 -10.23 1.07 10.77
N ALA A 57 -11.50 1.30 11.10
CA ALA A 57 -12.14 2.61 10.97
C ALA A 57 -11.45 3.63 11.89
N ALA A 58 -11.07 3.20 13.10
CA ALA A 58 -10.32 4.04 14.03
C ALA A 58 -8.94 4.42 13.57
N THR A 59 -8.28 3.45 12.94
CA THR A 59 -7.00 3.65 12.29
C THR A 59 -7.20 4.60 11.11
N PHE A 60 -8.22 4.40 10.27
CA PHE A 60 -8.49 5.23 9.10
C PHE A 60 -8.68 6.71 9.46
N ASP A 61 -9.48 7.03 10.47
CA ASP A 61 -9.67 8.40 10.96
C ASP A 61 -8.39 9.00 11.53
N HIS A 62 -7.54 8.20 12.16
CA HIS A 62 -6.24 8.65 12.65
C HIS A 62 -5.22 8.88 11.53
N PHE A 63 -5.32 8.14 10.43
CA PHE A 63 -4.37 8.16 9.31
C PHE A 63 -4.79 9.13 8.19
N ILE A 64 -6.08 9.44 8.06
CA ILE A 64 -6.66 10.40 7.13
C ILE A 64 -7.18 11.58 7.95
N GLY A 65 -6.29 12.50 8.30
CA GLY A 65 -6.70 13.81 8.80
C GLY A 65 -7.50 14.55 7.72
N ASP A 66 -8.76 14.84 8.04
CA ASP A 66 -9.75 15.84 7.60
C ASP A 66 -9.85 16.31 6.13
N ASP A 67 -9.03 15.82 5.20
CA ASP A 67 -8.86 16.52 3.91
C ASP A 67 -8.39 15.63 2.75
N ARG A 68 -8.64 14.31 2.80
CA ARG A 68 -8.25 13.39 1.70
C ARG A 68 -9.46 12.66 1.11
N SER A 69 -9.70 12.89 -0.19
CA SER A 69 -10.64 12.10 -0.98
C SER A 69 -10.24 10.62 -1.01
N PRO A 70 -11.16 9.67 -0.78
CA PRO A 70 -10.90 8.23 -0.80
C PRO A 70 -10.47 7.66 -2.14
N ASP A 71 -10.72 8.36 -3.24
CA ASP A 71 -10.30 7.97 -4.58
C ASP A 71 -8.77 7.79 -4.65
N CYS A 72 -8.05 8.39 -3.69
CA CYS A 72 -6.61 8.29 -3.56
C CYS A 72 -6.10 6.92 -3.09
N VAL A 73 -6.89 6.17 -2.31
CA VAL A 73 -6.49 4.84 -1.79
C VAL A 73 -6.76 3.74 -2.82
N ALA A 74 -7.68 3.99 -3.77
CA ALA A 74 -8.12 3.05 -4.79
C ALA A 74 -7.10 2.76 -5.91
N LEU A 75 -6.00 3.53 -6.01
CA LEU A 75 -5.10 3.50 -7.17
C LEU A 75 -3.80 2.70 -6.98
N ILE A 76 -3.49 2.25 -5.76
CA ILE A 76 -2.23 1.51 -5.50
C ILE A 76 -2.45 0.03 -5.86
N PRO A 77 -1.77 -0.50 -6.88
CA PRO A 77 -2.04 -1.84 -7.38
C PRO A 77 -1.63 -2.90 -6.36
N ARG A 78 -2.53 -3.86 -6.10
CA ARG A 78 -2.31 -5.01 -5.21
C ARG A 78 -2.02 -6.31 -5.95
N THR A 79 -2.43 -6.40 -7.20
CA THR A 79 -2.26 -7.57 -8.07
C THR A 79 -1.30 -7.27 -9.21
N LYS A 80 -0.68 -8.32 -9.78
CA LYS A 80 0.32 -8.16 -10.85
C LYS A 80 -0.25 -7.49 -12.11
N ASP A 81 -1.50 -7.78 -12.47
CA ASP A 81 -2.17 -7.15 -13.62
C ASP A 81 -2.36 -5.64 -13.41
N LYS A 82 -2.86 -5.23 -12.23
CA LYS A 82 -2.98 -3.82 -11.85
C LYS A 82 -1.61 -3.13 -11.80
N PHE A 83 -0.57 -3.84 -11.37
CA PHE A 83 0.81 -3.34 -11.35
C PHE A 83 1.32 -3.02 -12.75
N PHE A 84 1.20 -3.95 -13.69
CA PHE A 84 1.65 -3.69 -15.06
C PHE A 84 0.80 -2.63 -15.75
N LYS A 85 -0.49 -2.52 -15.42
CA LYS A 85 -1.32 -1.39 -15.84
C LYS A 85 -0.77 -0.06 -15.31
N TRP A 86 -0.49 0.05 -14.01
CA TRP A 86 0.11 1.24 -13.40
C TRP A 86 1.44 1.62 -14.07
N CYS A 87 2.29 0.63 -14.36
CA CYS A 87 3.55 0.84 -15.08
C CYS A 87 3.31 1.36 -16.51
N HIS A 88 2.38 0.74 -17.24
CA HIS A 88 2.05 1.13 -18.61
C HIS A 88 1.52 2.57 -18.69
N ASP A 89 0.62 2.94 -17.77
CA ASP A 89 0.00 4.27 -17.70
C ASP A 89 1.04 5.38 -17.39
N ARG A 90 2.20 5.01 -16.85
CA ARG A 90 3.35 5.89 -16.57
C ARG A 90 4.49 5.77 -17.58
N GLY A 91 4.25 5.12 -18.72
CA GLY A 91 5.27 4.92 -19.77
C GLY A 91 6.38 3.91 -19.40
N ILE A 92 6.26 3.21 -18.27
CA ILE A 92 7.24 2.23 -17.79
C ILE A 92 6.94 0.86 -18.42
N LYS A 93 7.28 0.71 -19.71
CA LYS A 93 6.90 -0.47 -20.49
C LYS A 93 7.99 -1.55 -20.60
N GLN A 94 9.25 -1.15 -20.42
CA GLN A 94 10.37 -2.06 -20.68
C GLN A 94 10.72 -2.83 -19.41
N THR A 95 10.82 -4.16 -19.52
CA THR A 95 11.19 -5.05 -18.41
C THR A 95 12.45 -4.61 -17.66
N PRO A 96 13.56 -4.20 -18.31
CA PRO A 96 14.76 -3.74 -17.61
C PRO A 96 14.54 -2.46 -16.79
N VAL A 97 13.64 -1.58 -17.26
CA VAL A 97 13.30 -0.34 -16.54
C VAL A 97 12.49 -0.68 -15.29
N ILE A 98 11.48 -1.54 -15.41
CA ILE A 98 10.68 -2.02 -14.26
C ILE A 98 11.61 -2.71 -13.24
N ALA A 99 12.47 -3.61 -13.71
CA ALA A 99 13.42 -4.34 -12.88
C ALA A 99 14.36 -3.39 -12.12
N SER A 100 14.92 -2.40 -12.81
CA SER A 100 15.79 -1.39 -12.21
C SER A 100 15.07 -0.52 -11.17
N LEU A 101 13.86 -0.02 -11.49
CA LEU A 101 13.08 0.83 -10.58
C LEU A 101 12.71 0.10 -9.30
N PHE A 102 12.17 -1.11 -9.42
CA PHE A 102 11.72 -1.90 -8.28
C PHE A 102 12.84 -2.75 -7.65
N ARG A 103 14.07 -2.66 -8.17
CA ARG A 103 15.24 -3.42 -7.76
C ARG A 103 14.96 -4.93 -7.72
N LEU A 104 14.36 -5.42 -8.80
CA LEU A 104 14.06 -6.81 -9.08
C LEU A 104 15.04 -7.36 -10.13
N SER A 105 15.12 -8.68 -10.26
CA SER A 105 15.73 -9.27 -11.46
C SER A 105 14.77 -9.20 -12.64
N ASP A 106 15.30 -9.04 -13.86
CA ASP A 106 14.49 -9.11 -15.09
C ASP A 106 13.67 -10.40 -15.16
N GLN A 107 14.22 -11.52 -14.68
CA GLN A 107 13.52 -12.80 -14.65
C GLN A 107 12.29 -12.76 -13.74
N THR A 108 12.37 -12.05 -12.62
CA THR A 108 11.21 -11.90 -11.71
C THR A 108 10.09 -11.15 -12.42
N VAL A 109 10.42 -10.07 -13.13
CA VAL A 109 9.44 -9.29 -13.89
C VAL A 109 8.84 -10.12 -15.01
N ARG A 110 9.66 -10.84 -15.81
CA ARG A 110 9.18 -11.76 -16.86
C ARG A 110 8.25 -12.85 -16.31
N ASN A 111 8.58 -13.42 -15.16
CA ASN A 111 7.73 -14.40 -14.50
C ASN A 111 6.38 -13.77 -14.09
N TRP A 112 6.37 -12.51 -13.65
CA TRP A 112 5.13 -11.81 -13.32
C TRP A 112 4.30 -11.49 -14.55
N GLU A 113 4.91 -11.04 -15.65
CA GLU A 113 4.24 -10.83 -16.95
C GLU A 113 3.58 -12.13 -17.43
N LYS A 114 4.30 -13.26 -17.35
CA LYS A 114 3.77 -14.59 -17.69
C LYS A 114 2.55 -14.94 -16.86
N HIS A 115 2.55 -14.68 -15.55
CA HIS A 115 1.38 -14.95 -14.71
C HIS A 115 0.16 -14.16 -15.17
N VAL A 116 0.33 -12.89 -15.54
CA VAL A 116 -0.76 -12.04 -16.03
C VAL A 116 -1.26 -12.53 -17.40
N ALA A 117 -0.35 -12.90 -18.31
CA ALA A 117 -0.70 -13.46 -19.61
C ALA A 117 -1.48 -14.79 -19.50
N GLU A 118 -1.20 -15.58 -18.46
CA GLU A 118 -1.94 -16.81 -18.12
C GLU A 118 -3.27 -16.53 -17.38
N GLY A 119 -3.67 -15.27 -17.20
CA GLY A 119 -4.89 -14.87 -16.51
C GLY A 119 -4.86 -15.07 -14.99
N LYS A 120 -3.67 -15.27 -14.39
CA LYS A 120 -3.54 -15.49 -12.94
C LYS A 120 -3.59 -14.17 -12.18
N GLN A 121 -4.60 -14.02 -11.33
CA GLN A 121 -4.72 -12.89 -10.41
C GLN A 121 -3.90 -13.12 -9.14
N LEU A 122 -2.57 -13.08 -9.27
CA LEU A 122 -1.67 -13.24 -8.13
C LEU A 122 -1.38 -11.89 -7.47
N GLU A 123 -1.38 -11.88 -6.14
CA GLU A 123 -0.98 -10.72 -5.35
C GLU A 123 0.50 -10.38 -5.54
N LEU A 124 0.79 -9.09 -5.38
CA LEU A 124 2.14 -8.57 -5.27
C LEU A 124 2.70 -8.79 -3.85
N PRO A 125 4.02 -8.96 -3.71
CA PRO A 125 4.65 -8.79 -2.41
C PRO A 125 4.28 -7.44 -1.79
N TYR A 126 3.95 -7.41 -0.50
CA TYR A 126 3.39 -6.24 0.18
C TYR A 126 4.24 -4.96 0.06
N TRP A 127 5.57 -5.11 -0.07
CA TRP A 127 6.47 -3.97 -0.26
C TRP A 127 6.27 -3.25 -1.60
N VAL A 128 5.79 -3.93 -2.65
CA VAL A 128 5.62 -3.33 -3.98
C VAL A 128 4.58 -2.20 -3.95
N PRO A 129 3.35 -2.40 -3.45
CA PRO A 129 2.40 -1.31 -3.20
C PRO A 129 3.01 -0.13 -2.43
N ILE A 130 3.79 -0.39 -1.38
CA ILE A 130 4.41 0.66 -0.56
C ILE A 130 5.43 1.46 -1.39
N THR A 131 6.26 0.78 -2.18
CA THR A 131 7.22 1.42 -3.07
C THR A 131 6.52 2.27 -4.13
N ILE A 132 5.38 1.81 -4.66
CA ILE A 132 4.58 2.59 -5.62
C ILE A 132 4.09 3.89 -5.01
N GLU A 133 3.66 3.89 -3.75
CA GLU A 133 3.26 5.13 -3.07
C GLU A 133 4.43 6.13 -2.97
N CYS A 134 5.65 5.63 -2.74
CA CYS A 134 6.85 6.47 -2.79
C CYS A 134 7.08 7.04 -4.20
N PHE A 135 6.88 6.22 -5.24
CA PHE A 135 7.03 6.66 -6.62
C PHE A 135 5.97 7.68 -7.01
N ASP A 136 4.71 7.45 -6.67
CA ASP A 136 3.61 8.38 -6.92
C ASP A 136 3.84 9.72 -6.22
N HIS A 137 4.48 9.73 -5.05
CA HIS A 137 4.89 10.99 -4.40
C HIS A 137 5.92 11.78 -5.23
N PHE A 138 6.90 11.10 -5.84
CA PHE A 138 7.92 11.76 -6.66
C PHE A 138 7.43 12.13 -8.07
N ILE A 139 6.60 11.27 -8.66
CA ILE A 139 6.02 11.47 -9.99
C ILE A 139 4.94 12.57 -9.93
N GLY A 140 4.09 12.56 -8.91
CA GLY A 140 2.90 13.40 -8.83
C GLY A 140 1.82 12.94 -9.81
N ASP A 141 1.02 13.89 -10.31
CA ASP A 141 -0.08 13.63 -11.25
C ASP A 141 0.34 13.72 -12.73
N THR A 142 1.66 13.73 -13.00
CA THR A 142 2.15 13.83 -14.38
C THR A 142 1.85 12.57 -15.20
N THR A 143 1.50 12.76 -16.46
CA THR A 143 1.31 11.69 -17.45
C THR A 143 2.42 11.69 -18.51
N GLU A 144 3.53 12.38 -18.25
CA GLU A 144 4.65 12.44 -19.17
C GLU A 144 5.25 11.04 -19.42
N PRO A 145 5.63 10.69 -20.66
CA PRO A 145 6.15 9.37 -21.01
C PRO A 145 7.41 8.94 -20.23
N ASP A 146 8.18 9.90 -19.74
CA ASP A 146 9.44 9.72 -19.00
C ASP A 146 9.34 10.12 -17.52
N CYS A 147 8.13 10.21 -16.97
CA CYS A 147 7.89 10.63 -15.59
C CYS A 147 8.63 9.78 -14.54
N HIS A 148 8.95 8.52 -14.85
CA HIS A 148 9.75 7.63 -14.01
C HIS A 148 11.17 8.15 -13.74
N THR A 149 11.70 9.06 -14.57
CA THR A 149 12.99 9.72 -14.34
C THR A 149 12.96 10.68 -13.15
N ARG A 150 11.75 11.13 -12.74
CA ARG A 150 11.53 11.97 -11.55
C ARG A 150 11.68 11.20 -10.25
N ILE A 151 11.63 9.86 -10.28
CA ILE A 151 11.81 9.03 -9.09
C ILE A 151 13.23 9.23 -8.56
N GLN A 152 13.33 9.80 -7.37
CA GLN A 152 14.63 10.02 -6.73
C GLN A 152 15.33 8.68 -6.47
N ARG A 153 16.59 8.58 -6.88
CA ARG A 153 17.44 7.44 -6.52
C ARG A 153 17.80 7.55 -5.03
N LEU A 154 17.05 6.84 -4.19
CA LEU A 154 17.41 6.71 -2.79
C LEU A 154 18.69 5.88 -2.66
N PRO A 155 19.62 6.26 -1.77
CA PRO A 155 20.79 5.43 -1.48
C PRO A 155 20.36 4.05 -0.98
N ALA A 156 21.23 3.05 -1.15
CA ALA A 156 21.01 1.74 -0.56
C ALA A 156 20.86 1.88 0.97
N MET A 157 19.92 1.13 1.54
CA MET A 157 19.72 1.13 2.98
C MET A 157 20.94 0.51 3.66
N THR A 158 21.46 1.17 4.69
CA THR A 158 22.50 0.62 5.57
C THR A 158 21.87 0.15 6.89
N PHE A 159 22.54 -0.71 7.65
CA PHE A 159 22.06 -1.08 8.99
C PHE A 159 22.00 0.11 9.94
N ALA A 160 22.94 1.05 9.84
CA ALA A 160 22.93 2.28 10.64
C ALA A 160 21.70 3.15 10.33
N SER A 161 21.40 3.37 9.04
CA SER A 161 20.21 4.14 8.63
C SER A 161 18.91 3.41 8.96
N LEU A 162 18.87 2.07 8.80
CA LEU A 162 17.72 1.25 9.19
C LEU A 162 17.47 1.33 10.69
N LYS A 163 18.51 1.21 11.53
CA LYS A 163 18.35 1.28 12.98
C LYS A 163 17.87 2.66 13.43
N LYS A 164 18.40 3.72 12.83
CA LYS A 164 17.90 5.10 13.06
C LYS A 164 16.43 5.23 12.68
N TRP A 165 16.04 4.67 11.54
CA TRP A 165 14.65 4.66 11.09
C TRP A 165 13.74 3.85 12.01
N GLN A 166 14.14 2.64 12.41
CA GLN A 166 13.40 1.81 13.37
C GLN A 166 13.16 2.55 14.69
N ASN A 167 14.21 3.16 15.26
CA ASN A 167 14.10 3.94 16.50
C ASN A 167 13.14 5.12 16.34
N LYS A 168 13.22 5.87 15.23
CA LYS A 168 12.28 6.97 14.91
C LYS A 168 10.82 6.47 14.82
N HIS A 169 10.61 5.24 14.39
CA HIS A 169 9.28 4.66 14.22
C HIS A 169 8.79 3.84 15.42
N GLY A 170 9.57 3.75 16.49
CA GLY A 170 9.23 2.97 17.69
C GLY A 170 9.27 1.46 17.46
N LEU A 171 10.11 0.99 16.54
CA LEU A 171 10.27 -0.44 16.24
C LEU A 171 11.45 -0.98 17.04
N GLU A 172 11.15 -1.71 18.11
CA GLU A 172 12.16 -2.19 19.06
C GLU A 172 12.61 -3.62 18.73
N THR A 173 11.70 -4.42 18.16
CA THR A 173 11.92 -5.85 17.91
C THR A 173 11.97 -6.19 16.42
N TYR A 174 12.51 -7.37 16.11
CA TYR A 174 12.42 -7.94 14.76
C TYR A 174 10.99 -8.26 14.36
N GLN A 175 10.11 -8.52 15.34
CA GLN A 175 8.70 -8.74 15.08
C GLN A 175 8.04 -7.43 14.63
N ASP A 176 8.27 -6.32 15.33
CA ASP A 176 7.70 -5.02 14.97
C ASP A 176 8.10 -4.59 13.55
N THR A 177 9.36 -4.82 13.19
CA THR A 177 9.86 -4.56 11.84
C THR A 177 9.22 -5.49 10.82
N GLY A 178 9.05 -6.77 11.17
CA GLY A 178 8.39 -7.75 10.31
C GLY A 178 6.94 -7.36 10.04
N ASP A 179 6.20 -6.99 11.09
CA ASP A 179 4.79 -6.60 11.02
C ASP A 179 4.60 -5.34 10.19
N MET A 180 5.48 -4.34 10.35
CA MET A 180 5.47 -3.10 9.55
C MET A 180 5.52 -3.38 8.03
N PHE A 181 6.33 -4.36 7.61
CA PHE A 181 6.48 -4.74 6.20
C PHE A 181 5.71 -6.01 5.82
N ARG A 182 4.85 -6.54 6.71
CA ARG A 182 4.12 -7.81 6.55
C ARG A 182 5.01 -8.96 6.08
N ILE A 183 6.19 -9.08 6.66
CA ILE A 183 7.12 -10.20 6.46
C ILE A 183 7.34 -10.93 7.78
N LYS A 184 7.79 -12.19 7.68
CA LYS A 184 8.08 -12.98 8.87
C LYS A 184 9.25 -12.36 9.65
N ARG A 185 9.17 -12.38 10.99
CA ARG A 185 10.30 -12.05 11.89
C ARG A 185 11.61 -12.72 11.48
N GLN A 186 11.54 -13.98 11.05
CA GLN A 186 12.72 -14.72 10.60
C GLN A 186 13.40 -14.08 9.38
N ALA A 187 12.64 -13.44 8.48
CA ALA A 187 13.22 -12.73 7.34
C ALA A 187 14.05 -11.53 7.80
N VAL A 188 13.53 -10.75 8.75
CA VAL A 188 14.24 -9.62 9.36
C VAL A 188 15.50 -10.10 10.09
N HIS A 189 15.39 -11.20 10.85
CA HIS A 189 16.54 -11.80 11.51
C HIS A 189 17.62 -12.24 10.50
N ASN A 190 17.21 -12.85 9.39
CA ASN A 190 18.13 -13.27 8.34
C ASN A 190 18.88 -12.11 7.69
N TRP A 191 18.27 -10.92 7.59
CA TRP A 191 18.97 -9.73 7.09
C TRP A 191 20.18 -9.39 7.94
N LEU A 192 20.00 -9.39 9.26
CA LEU A 192 21.05 -9.08 10.23
C LEU A 192 22.12 -10.16 10.28
N GLN A 193 21.73 -11.44 10.28
CA GLN A 193 22.68 -12.56 10.27
C GLN A 193 23.55 -12.55 9.00
N ARG A 194 22.96 -12.21 7.85
CA ARG A 194 23.67 -12.20 6.56
C ARG A 194 24.35 -10.87 6.26
N GLN A 195 24.22 -9.87 7.13
CA GLN A 195 24.69 -8.50 6.88
C GLN A 195 24.25 -7.97 5.50
N SER A 196 23.03 -8.30 5.10
CA SER A 196 22.48 -7.95 3.79
C SER A 196 21.04 -7.49 3.93
N LEU A 197 20.76 -6.30 3.40
CA LEU A 197 19.44 -5.69 3.41
C LEU A 197 18.80 -5.81 2.02
N PRO A 198 17.47 -6.00 1.94
CA PRO A 198 16.79 -5.94 0.65
C PRO A 198 16.91 -4.56 0.03
N ASP A 199 17.13 -4.57 -1.28
CA ASP A 199 17.31 -3.35 -2.07
C ASP A 199 16.08 -2.43 -2.04
N TRP A 200 14.87 -2.99 -1.99
CA TRP A 200 13.62 -2.22 -1.93
C TRP A 200 13.40 -1.48 -0.60
N LEU A 201 14.14 -1.83 0.46
CA LEU A 201 13.86 -1.38 1.83
C LEU A 201 13.96 0.15 1.99
N ALA A 202 14.87 0.80 1.25
CA ALA A 202 15.00 2.26 1.24
C ALA A 202 13.70 2.96 0.83
N PHE A 203 13.07 2.52 -0.26
CA PHE A 203 11.81 3.08 -0.74
C PHE A 203 10.65 2.79 0.20
N ALA A 204 10.58 1.58 0.76
CA ALA A 204 9.52 1.25 1.69
C ALA A 204 9.57 2.07 2.98
N CYS A 205 10.78 2.29 3.53
CA CYS A 205 10.97 3.17 4.68
C CYS A 205 10.59 4.63 4.36
N GLU A 206 10.93 5.11 3.17
CA GLU A 206 10.61 6.48 2.77
C GLU A 206 9.12 6.70 2.52
N ALA A 207 8.44 5.74 1.89
CA ALA A 207 6.98 5.77 1.78
C ALA A 207 6.30 5.95 3.14
N ILE A 208 6.76 5.22 4.16
CA ILE A 208 6.21 5.31 5.52
C ILE A 208 6.54 6.66 6.18
N ASN A 209 7.73 7.24 5.93
CA ASN A 209 8.05 8.61 6.34
C ASN A 209 7.07 9.62 5.72
N LEU A 210 6.81 9.49 4.42
CA LEU A 210 5.91 10.36 3.66
C LEU A 210 4.46 10.26 4.17
N ARG A 211 3.99 9.04 4.48
CA ARG A 211 2.68 8.83 5.12
C ARG A 211 2.56 9.57 6.45
N ARG A 212 3.55 9.42 7.34
CA ARG A 212 3.53 10.04 8.68
C ARG A 212 3.69 11.56 8.67
N SER A 213 4.42 12.10 7.69
CA SER A 213 4.58 13.56 7.56
C SER A 213 3.37 14.26 6.95
N GLY A 214 2.34 13.51 6.51
CA GLY A 214 1.21 14.07 5.76
C GLY A 214 1.59 14.56 4.36
N LYS A 215 2.86 14.45 3.95
CA LYS A 215 3.39 14.92 2.67
C LYS A 215 3.13 13.96 1.53
N SER A 216 2.54 12.80 1.78
CA SER A 216 2.21 11.80 0.76
C SER A 216 1.49 12.37 -0.48
N ARG A 217 0.86 13.55 -0.44
CA ARG A 217 0.28 14.18 -1.65
C ARG A 217 0.16 15.71 -1.72
N LYS A 218 0.71 16.49 -0.77
CA LYS A 218 0.73 17.96 -0.89
C LYS A 218 2.19 18.43 -0.96
N SER A 219 2.69 18.64 -2.18
CA SER A 219 3.59 19.73 -2.57
C SER A 219 4.28 19.42 -3.91
N ALA A 220 3.58 19.70 -5.01
CA ALA A 220 4.22 20.31 -6.17
C ALA A 220 3.36 21.52 -6.54
N LYS A 221 3.89 22.71 -6.27
CA LYS A 221 3.38 23.97 -6.82
C LYS A 221 3.92 24.12 -8.23
#